data_AF-A0A968LHS6-F1
#
_entry.id   AF-A0A968LHS6-F1
#
_cell.length_a   1.000
_cell.length_b   1.000
_cell.length_c   1.000
_cell.angle_alpha   90.00
_cell.angle_beta   90.00
_cell.angle_gamma   90.00
#
_symmetry.space_group_name_H-M   'P 1'
#
loop_
_entity.id
_entity.type
_entity.pdbx_description
1 polymer ?
#
loop_
_entity_poly.entity_id
_entity_poly.type
_entity_poly.pdbx_seq_one_letter_code
_entity_poly.pdbx_strand_id
1 'polypeptide(L)'
;MLERQRAEGQTRALLDRLRAELLTPGEAGLVELARAHELAPEDPHLAYVHAVALFEAGQSDASLLILRAMHERRPANLEILVALASYSHELGHREDAERYGSELQALLAPP
;
A
#
# COMPACT_ATOMS: atom_id res chain seq x y z
N MET A 1 -18.36 -11.97 14.75
CA MET A 1 -18.45 -11.75 13.29
C MET A 1 -18.81 -10.30 12.94
N LEU A 2 -19.77 -9.65 13.65
CA LEU A 2 -20.14 -8.24 13.43
C LEU A 2 -19.07 -7.21 13.83
N GLU A 3 -18.25 -7.49 14.84
CA GLU A 3 -17.17 -6.59 15.30
C GLU A 3 -16.07 -6.41 14.24
N ARG A 4 -15.77 -7.48 13.48
CA ARG A 4 -14.75 -7.47 12.43
C ARG A 4 -15.18 -6.61 11.23
N GLN A 5 -16.45 -6.72 10.82
CA GLN A 5 -17.00 -5.89 9.75
C GLN A 5 -17.13 -4.41 10.15
N ARG A 6 -17.37 -4.10 11.43
CA ARG A 6 -17.33 -2.72 11.94
C ARG A 6 -15.92 -2.15 11.95
N ALA A 7 -14.94 -2.94 12.39
CA ALA A 7 -13.54 -2.56 12.32
C ALA A 7 -13.11 -2.34 10.86
N GLU A 8 -13.46 -3.23 9.93
CA GLU A 8 -13.18 -3.06 8.49
C GLU A 8 -13.84 -1.82 7.88
N GLY A 9 -15.08 -1.51 8.26
CA GLY A 9 -15.77 -0.30 7.83
C GLY A 9 -15.17 0.99 8.41
N GLN A 10 -14.75 0.95 9.67
CA GLN A 10 -14.04 2.05 10.33
C GLN A 10 -12.65 2.24 9.74
N THR A 11 -11.93 1.16 9.44
CA THR A 11 -10.66 1.17 8.73
C THR A 11 -10.84 1.79 7.36
N ARG A 12 -11.79 1.33 6.53
CA ARG A 12 -12.02 1.91 5.20
C ARG A 12 -12.33 3.41 5.23
N ALA A 13 -13.16 3.86 6.18
CA ALA A 13 -13.46 5.29 6.36
C ALA A 13 -12.26 6.09 6.87
N LEU A 14 -11.47 5.50 7.78
CA LEU A 14 -10.22 6.08 8.27
C LEU A 14 -9.20 6.23 7.13
N LEU A 15 -9.20 5.30 6.19
CA LEU A 15 -8.27 5.26 5.06
C LEU A 15 -8.65 6.14 3.91
N ASP A 16 -9.93 6.26 3.58
CA ASP A 16 -10.38 7.30 2.65
C ASP A 16 -10.04 8.69 3.21
N ARG A 17 -10.17 8.87 4.53
CA ARG A 17 -9.75 10.10 5.20
C ARG A 17 -8.24 10.27 5.21
N LEU A 18 -7.47 9.22 5.51
CA LEU A 18 -6.00 9.27 5.50
C LEU A 18 -5.51 9.57 4.09
N ARG A 19 -6.09 8.97 3.05
CA ARG A 19 -5.79 9.22 1.64
C ARG A 19 -6.14 10.65 1.23
N ALA A 20 -7.21 11.21 1.77
CA ALA A 20 -7.56 12.61 1.57
C ALA A 20 -6.62 13.58 2.33
N GLU A 21 -6.17 13.22 3.53
CA GLU A 21 -5.20 13.99 4.32
C GLU A 21 -3.75 13.86 3.79
N LEU A 22 -3.38 12.72 3.20
CA LEU A 22 -2.10 12.46 2.54
C LEU A 22 -1.95 13.23 1.22
N LEU A 23 -3.05 13.74 0.64
CA LEU A 23 -2.96 14.75 -0.42
C LEU A 23 -2.30 16.06 0.05
N THR A 24 -2.10 16.20 1.37
CA THR A 24 -1.21 17.20 1.99
C THR A 24 -0.11 16.48 2.77
N PRO A 25 1.04 16.13 2.14
CA PRO A 25 2.14 15.49 2.84
C PRO A 25 2.75 16.47 3.84
N GLY A 26 2.47 16.25 5.12
CA GLY A 26 3.07 16.97 6.24
C GLY A 26 3.54 16.00 7.33
N GLU A 27 4.52 16.40 8.12
CA GLU A 27 5.12 15.59 9.20
C GLU A 27 4.11 14.94 10.17
N ALA A 28 2.93 15.56 10.34
CA ALA A 28 1.85 15.03 11.18
C ALA A 28 1.24 13.71 10.66
N GLY A 29 1.14 13.54 9.34
CA GLY A 29 0.59 12.32 8.73
C GLY A 29 1.47 11.11 8.96
N LEU A 30 2.80 11.31 8.95
CA LEU A 30 3.80 10.25 9.19
C LEU A 30 3.81 9.78 10.64
N VAL A 31 3.65 10.69 11.60
CA VAL A 31 3.65 10.37 13.04
C VAL A 31 2.41 9.56 13.44
N GLU A 32 1.23 9.92 12.94
CA GLU A 32 -0.01 9.17 13.22
C GLU A 32 0.01 7.78 12.55
N LEU A 33 0.64 7.67 11.38
CA LEU A 33 0.88 6.38 10.70
C LEU A 33 1.80 5.46 11.50
N ALA A 34 2.91 5.99 12.02
CA ALA A 34 3.85 5.25 12.84
C ALA A 34 3.16 4.72 14.11
N ARG A 35 2.36 5.57 14.77
CA ARG A 35 1.63 5.20 15.99
C ARG A 35 0.55 4.15 15.71
N ALA A 36 -0.12 4.21 14.56
CA ALA A 36 -1.05 3.18 14.13
C ALA A 36 -0.33 1.85 13.81
N HIS A 37 0.87 1.88 13.24
CA HIS A 37 1.68 0.70 12.98
C HIS A 37 2.18 0.03 14.27
N GLU A 38 2.51 0.82 15.31
CA GLU A 38 2.82 0.28 16.65
C GLU A 38 1.63 -0.47 17.28
N LEU A 39 0.39 -0.08 16.95
CA LEU A 39 -0.82 -0.68 17.50
C LEU A 39 -1.27 -1.94 16.75
N ALA A 40 -0.88 -2.11 15.49
CA ALA A 40 -1.19 -3.30 14.70
C ALA A 40 -0.07 -3.59 13.67
N PRO A 41 1.09 -4.10 14.12
CA PRO A 41 2.24 -4.36 13.25
C PRO A 41 1.99 -5.45 12.21
N GLU A 42 0.97 -6.29 12.44
CA GLU A 42 0.55 -7.35 11.53
C GLU A 42 -0.59 -6.93 10.61
N ASP A 43 -1.09 -5.69 10.71
CA ASP A 43 -2.15 -5.23 9.82
C ASP A 43 -1.57 -4.97 8.42
N PRO A 44 -1.95 -5.79 7.43
CA PRO A 44 -1.48 -5.61 6.07
C PRO A 44 -1.82 -4.24 5.48
N HIS A 45 -2.84 -3.58 6.03
CA HIS A 45 -3.22 -2.26 5.59
C HIS A 45 -2.19 -1.22 6.06
N LEU A 46 -1.72 -1.30 7.30
CA LEU A 46 -0.73 -0.38 7.84
C LEU A 46 0.62 -0.48 7.14
N ALA A 47 1.06 -1.70 6.81
CA ALA A 47 2.29 -1.90 6.04
C ALA A 47 2.18 -1.29 4.63
N TYR A 48 1.00 -1.34 4.00
CA TYR A 48 0.77 -0.69 2.71
C TYR A 48 0.85 0.84 2.82
N VAL A 49 0.13 1.44 3.77
CA VAL A 49 0.13 2.90 3.93
C VAL A 49 1.52 3.41 4.31
N HIS A 50 2.27 2.68 5.15
CA HIS A 50 3.65 3.01 5.47
C HIS A 50 4.55 3.02 4.22
N ALA A 51 4.40 2.02 3.34
CA ALA A 51 5.13 1.99 2.09
C ALA A 51 4.78 3.15 1.15
N VAL A 52 3.49 3.51 1.03
CA VAL A 52 3.06 4.67 0.26
C VAL A 52 3.71 5.95 0.80
N ALA A 53 3.64 6.15 2.11
CA ALA A 53 4.22 7.31 2.78
C ALA A 53 5.74 7.41 2.60
N LEU A 54 6.46 6.28 2.63
CA LEU A 54 7.90 6.24 2.34
C LEU A 54 8.19 6.66 0.89
N PHE A 55 7.36 6.25 -0.07
CA PHE A 55 7.54 6.63 -1.47
C PHE A 55 7.36 8.14 -1.65
N GLU A 56 6.30 8.71 -1.07
CA GLU A 56 6.04 10.16 -1.11
C GLU A 56 7.11 10.98 -0.38
N ALA A 57 7.72 10.42 0.66
CA ALA A 57 8.87 11.01 1.35
C ALA A 57 10.20 10.89 0.56
N GLY A 58 10.19 10.33 -0.65
CA GLY A 58 11.37 10.11 -1.49
C GLY A 58 12.22 8.90 -1.09
N GLN A 59 11.76 8.09 -0.11
CA GLN A 59 12.41 6.86 0.33
C GLN A 59 11.92 5.66 -0.50
N SER A 60 12.02 5.78 -1.82
CA SER A 60 11.38 4.87 -2.76
C SER A 60 11.90 3.43 -2.68
N ASP A 61 13.17 3.21 -2.35
CA ASP A 61 13.74 1.86 -2.19
C ASP A 61 13.12 1.10 -0.99
N ALA A 62 12.99 1.79 0.15
CA ALA A 62 12.36 1.23 1.34
C ALA A 62 10.87 0.93 1.12
N SER A 63 10.17 1.80 0.40
CA SER A 63 8.79 1.58 -0.03
C SER A 63 8.66 0.29 -0.86
N LEU A 64 9.47 0.16 -1.92
CA LEU A 64 9.43 -1.01 -2.79
C LEU A 64 9.78 -2.31 -2.04
N LEU A 65 10.70 -2.27 -1.07
CA LEU A 65 11.03 -3.43 -0.25
C LEU A 65 9.81 -3.93 0.53
N ILE A 66 9.08 -3.03 1.19
CA ILE A 66 7.88 -3.38 1.95
C ILE A 66 6.78 -3.89 1.02
N LEU A 67 6.52 -3.20 -0.09
CA LEU A 67 5.50 -3.63 -1.06
C LEU A 67 5.80 -5.01 -1.65
N ARG A 68 7.07 -5.33 -1.93
CA ARG A 68 7.48 -6.66 -2.41
C ARG A 68 7.26 -7.75 -1.36
N ALA A 69 7.67 -7.53 -0.11
CA ALA A 69 7.43 -8.47 0.98
C ALA A 69 5.92 -8.71 1.20
N MET A 70 5.12 -7.66 1.03
CA MET A 70 3.67 -7.71 1.09
C MET A 70 3.06 -8.51 -0.06
N HIS A 71 3.60 -8.35 -1.26
CA HIS A 71 3.22 -9.14 -2.44
C HIS A 71 3.57 -10.62 -2.28
N GLU A 72 4.74 -10.96 -1.74
CA GLU A 72 5.11 -12.37 -1.47
C GLU A 72 4.10 -13.07 -0.53
N ARG A 73 3.59 -12.34 0.47
CA ARG A 73 2.58 -12.87 1.41
C ARG A 73 1.18 -12.92 0.79
N ARG A 74 0.88 -12.02 -0.17
CA ARG A 74 -0.45 -11.86 -0.77
C ARG A 74 -0.32 -11.52 -2.27
N PRO A 75 0.06 -12.50 -3.10
CA PRO A 75 0.37 -12.24 -4.51
C PRO A 75 -0.85 -11.79 -5.32
N ALA A 76 -2.06 -12.18 -4.89
CA ALA A 76 -3.31 -11.81 -5.55
C ALA A 76 -3.91 -10.47 -5.06
N ASN A 77 -3.16 -9.65 -4.32
CA ASN A 77 -3.66 -8.36 -3.85
C ASN A 77 -3.47 -7.28 -4.94
N LEU A 78 -4.59 -6.82 -5.50
CA LEU A 78 -4.61 -5.83 -6.58
C LEU A 78 -3.99 -4.48 -6.18
N GLU A 79 -4.22 -4.01 -4.95
CA GLU A 79 -3.70 -2.72 -4.48
C GLU A 79 -2.16 -2.72 -4.43
N ILE A 80 -1.57 -3.82 -3.94
CA ILE A 80 -0.11 -3.97 -3.89
C ILE A 80 0.49 -4.05 -5.30
N LEU A 81 -0.15 -4.79 -6.21
CA LEU A 81 0.30 -4.90 -7.60
C LEU A 81 0.22 -3.58 -8.35
N VAL A 82 -0.85 -2.80 -8.14
CA VAL A 82 -0.98 -1.45 -8.70
C VAL A 82 0.14 -0.55 -8.18
N ALA A 83 0.38 -0.52 -6.86
CA ALA A 83 1.44 0.31 -6.29
C ALA A 83 2.83 -0.08 -6.80
N LEU A 84 3.15 -1.38 -6.83
CA LEU A 84 4.42 -1.89 -7.36
C LEU A 84 4.61 -1.52 -8.83
N ALA A 85 3.59 -1.69 -9.68
CA ALA A 85 3.66 -1.34 -11.09
C ALA A 85 3.86 0.18 -11.29
N SER A 86 3.06 1.00 -10.61
CA SER A 86 3.13 2.46 -10.70
C SER A 86 4.46 3.02 -10.20
N TYR A 87 4.91 2.60 -9.02
CA TYR A 87 6.16 3.10 -8.42
C TYR A 87 7.38 2.64 -9.21
N SER A 88 7.38 1.39 -9.69
CA SER A 88 8.45 0.89 -10.56
C SER A 88 8.50 1.66 -11.88
N HIS A 89 7.34 2.04 -12.45
CA HIS A 89 7.30 2.86 -13.65
C HIS A 89 7.90 4.25 -13.42
N GLU A 90 7.55 4.90 -12.31
CA GLU A 90 7.99 6.25 -11.97
C GLU A 90 9.50 6.31 -11.68
N LEU A 91 10.06 5.25 -11.09
CA LEU A 91 11.50 5.09 -10.86
C LEU A 91 12.28 4.64 -12.12
N GLY A 92 11.60 4.34 -13.22
CA GLY A 92 12.23 3.85 -14.46
C GLY A 92 12.60 2.36 -14.44
N HIS A 93 12.16 1.60 -13.44
CA HIS A 93 12.30 0.15 -13.35
C HIS A 93 11.30 -0.55 -14.29
N ARG A 94 11.55 -0.45 -15.59
CA ARG A 94 10.60 -0.87 -16.63
C ARG A 94 10.25 -2.35 -16.56
N GLU A 95 11.23 -3.22 -16.32
CA GLU A 95 11.02 -4.68 -16.23
C GLU A 95 10.07 -5.03 -15.07
N ASP A 96 10.28 -4.43 -13.89
CA ASP A 96 9.41 -4.62 -12.73
C ASP A 96 7.99 -4.10 -13.00
N ALA A 97 7.87 -2.92 -13.61
CA ALA A 97 6.58 -2.33 -13.94
C ALA A 97 5.76 -3.22 -14.91
N GLU A 98 6.41 -3.76 -15.94
CA GLU A 98 5.80 -4.67 -16.90
C GLU A 98 5.39 -6.00 -16.26
N ARG A 99 6.24 -6.54 -15.37
CA ARG A 99 5.95 -7.77 -14.63
C ARG A 99 4.71 -7.61 -13.76
N TYR A 100 4.69 -6.64 -12.85
CA TYR A 100 3.56 -6.45 -11.92
C TYR A 100 2.30 -6.02 -12.66
N GLY A 101 2.42 -5.25 -13.74
CA GLY A 101 1.30 -4.92 -14.61
C GLY A 101 0.69 -6.14 -15.31
N SER A 102 1.52 -7.09 -15.72
CA SER A 102 1.07 -8.35 -16.33
C SER A 102 0.39 -9.27 -15.31
N GLU A 103 0.94 -9.38 -14.10
CA GLU A 103 0.31 -10.12 -12.99
C GLU A 103 -1.05 -9.53 -12.62
N LEU A 104 -1.16 -8.19 -12.57
CA LEU A 104 -2.42 -7.49 -12.34
C LEU A 104 -3.45 -7.80 -13.44
N GLN A 105 -3.05 -7.76 -14.71
CA GLN A 105 -3.93 -8.08 -15.83
C GLN A 105 -4.43 -9.53 -15.77
N ALA A 106 -3.55 -10.47 -15.42
CA ALA A 106 -3.93 -11.89 -15.29
C ALA A 106 -4.99 -12.12 -14.20
N LEU A 107 -4.99 -11.32 -13.13
CA LEU A 107 -6.01 -11.38 -12.07
C LEU A 107 -7.35 -10.73 -12.47
N LEU A 108 -7.32 -9.74 -13.36
CA LEU A 108 -8.50 -9.02 -13.84
C LEU A 108 -9.16 -9.70 -15.06
N ALA A 109 -8.41 -10.55 -15.76
CA ALA A 109 -8.95 -11.31 -16.88
C ALA A 109 -9.96 -12.36 -16.39
N PRO A 110 -11.16 -12.45 -17.01
CA PRO A 110 -12.08 -13.54 -16.72
C PRO A 110 -11.49 -14.89 -17.20
N PRO A 111 -11.86 -16.01 -16.57
CA PRO A 111 -11.43 -17.35 -17.00
C PRO A 111 -11.96 -17.74 -18.39
#